data_AF-A0A528V487-F1
#
_entry.id   AF-A0A528V487-F1
#
_cell.length_a   1.000
_cell.length_b   1.000
_cell.length_c   1.000
_cell.angle_alpha   90.00
_cell.angle_beta   90.00
_cell.angle_gamma   90.00
#
_symmetry.space_group_name_H-M   'P 1'
#
loop_
_entity.id
_entity.type
_entity.pdbx_description
1 polymer ?
#
loop_
_entity_poly.entity_id
_entity_poly.type
_entity_poly.pdbx_seq_one_letter_code
_entity_poly.pdbx_strand_id
1 'polypeptide(L)'
;YQEASPASATAPAVQALLDSGARFVGKTQTDELAFSLMGLNAHFPSPVNPAAPDRVTGGSSSGSAAAIAGGLADIAAGSDTGGSIRAPASFCGLIGLRTT
;
A
#
# COMPACT_ATOMS: atom_id res chain seq x y z
N TYR A 1 -0.07 3.73 -17.98
CA TYR A 1 0.85 4.64 -17.23
C TYR A 1 1.53 5.69 -18.10
N GLN A 2 1.73 5.49 -19.41
CA GLN A 2 2.36 6.49 -20.27
C GLN A 2 1.46 7.67 -20.69
N GLU A 3 0.16 7.63 -20.39
CA GLU A 3 -0.81 8.65 -20.84
C GLU A 3 -1.24 9.65 -19.75
N ALA A 4 -0.82 9.46 -18.49
CA ALA A 4 -1.18 10.36 -17.41
C ALA A 4 -0.06 11.38 -17.16
N SER A 5 -0.40 12.68 -17.18
CA SER A 5 0.51 13.73 -16.73
C SER A 5 0.85 13.54 -15.24
N PRO A 6 2.09 13.83 -14.80
CA PRO A 6 2.43 13.83 -13.39
C PRO A 6 1.49 14.72 -12.57
N ALA A 7 1.19 14.31 -11.34
CA ALA A 7 0.41 15.13 -10.42
C ALA A 7 1.16 16.44 -10.12
N SER A 8 0.44 17.57 -10.16
CA SER A 8 1.00 18.90 -9.89
C SER A 8 1.05 19.27 -8.40
N ALA A 9 0.41 18.46 -7.54
CA ALA A 9 0.33 18.69 -6.11
C ALA A 9 0.32 17.37 -5.32
N THR A 10 0.86 17.44 -4.10
CA THR A 10 0.81 16.34 -3.13
C THR A 10 -0.59 16.23 -2.52
N ALA A 11 -1.08 15.01 -2.30
CA ALA A 11 -2.34 14.79 -1.60
C ALA A 11 -2.26 15.36 -0.16
N PRO A 12 -3.29 16.06 0.36
CA PRO A 12 -3.22 16.71 1.68
C PRO A 12 -2.79 15.80 2.83
N ALA A 13 -3.27 14.55 2.86
CA ALA A 13 -2.88 13.57 3.88
C ALA A 13 -1.39 13.20 3.81
N VAL A 14 -0.81 13.13 2.60
CA VAL A 14 0.62 12.88 2.43
C VAL A 14 1.42 14.13 2.80
N GLN A 15 0.95 15.32 2.41
CA GLN A 15 1.61 16.58 2.76
C GLN A 15 1.69 16.76 4.28
N ALA A 16 0.62 16.46 5.02
CA ALA A 16 0.64 16.53 6.49
C ALA A 16 1.69 15.62 7.13
N LEU A 17 1.94 14.43 6.56
CA LEU A 17 3.01 13.54 7.03
C LEU A 17 4.39 14.15 6.74
N LEU A 18 4.59 14.69 5.54
CA LEU A 18 5.85 15.35 5.17
C LEU A 18 6.14 16.57 6.04
N ASP A 19 5.13 17.40 6.29
CA ASP A 19 5.23 18.59 7.16
C ASP A 19 5.53 18.20 8.62
N SER A 20 5.14 16.99 9.02
CA SER A 20 5.46 16.40 10.33
C SER A 20 6.85 15.76 10.38
N GLY A 21 7.66 15.87 9.31
CA GLY A 21 9.02 15.35 9.23
C GLY A 21 9.17 13.96 8.62
N ALA A 22 8.10 13.36 8.08
CA ALA A 22 8.22 12.10 7.38
C ALA A 22 9.01 12.26 6.06
N ARG A 23 9.73 11.21 5.67
CA ARG A 23 10.42 11.14 4.38
C ARG A 23 9.64 10.27 3.41
N PHE A 24 9.43 10.76 2.19
CA PHE A 24 8.86 9.95 1.12
C PHE A 24 9.85 8.87 0.67
N VAL A 25 9.46 7.60 0.82
CA VAL A 25 10.29 6.45 0.43
C VAL A 25 9.97 5.99 -1.00
N GLY A 26 8.70 6.01 -1.41
CA GLY A 26 8.31 5.60 -2.75
C GLY A 26 6.81 5.36 -2.92
N LYS A 27 6.42 5.00 -4.15
CA LYS A 27 5.06 4.55 -4.49
C LYS A 27 5.02 3.01 -4.48
N THR A 28 3.95 2.46 -3.95
CA THR A 28 3.77 1.02 -3.82
C THR A 28 2.73 0.47 -4.80
N GLN A 29 2.82 -0.83 -5.05
CA GLN A 29 1.88 -1.60 -5.87
C GLN A 29 0.50 -1.66 -5.20
N THR A 30 -0.57 -1.69 -6.01
CA THR A 30 -1.96 -1.82 -5.54
C THR A 30 -2.77 -2.73 -6.47
N ASP A 31 -3.80 -3.41 -5.95
CA ASP A 31 -4.80 -4.04 -6.83
C ASP A 31 -5.33 -3.01 -7.83
N GLU A 32 -5.55 -3.41 -9.08
CA GLU A 32 -5.99 -2.49 -10.13
C GLU A 32 -7.27 -1.76 -9.71
N LEU A 33 -7.22 -0.43 -9.76
CA LEU A 33 -8.30 0.47 -9.33
C LEU A 33 -8.81 0.22 -7.90
N ALA A 34 -7.97 -0.34 -7.03
CA ALA A 34 -8.31 -0.73 -5.66
C ALA A 34 -9.48 -1.71 -5.54
N PHE A 35 -9.77 -2.50 -6.59
CA PHE A 35 -10.96 -3.34 -6.66
C PHE A 35 -10.67 -4.85 -6.51
N SER A 36 -9.99 -5.19 -5.41
CA SER A 36 -9.71 -6.56 -4.98
C SER A 36 -9.13 -6.53 -3.54
N LEU A 37 -9.04 -7.68 -2.90
CA LEU A 37 -8.40 -7.87 -1.60
C LEU A 37 -7.19 -8.82 -1.66
N MET A 38 -6.78 -9.23 -2.85
CA MET A 38 -5.74 -10.26 -3.03
C MET A 38 -4.35 -9.68 -3.28
N GLY A 39 -4.22 -8.40 -3.65
CA GLY A 39 -2.92 -7.81 -3.97
C GLY A 39 -2.33 -8.32 -5.29
N LEU A 40 -3.20 -8.69 -6.24
CA LEU A 40 -2.82 -9.17 -7.57
C LEU A 40 -3.07 -8.07 -8.59
N ASN A 41 -2.20 -7.98 -9.59
CA ASN A 41 -2.32 -6.98 -10.64
C ASN A 41 -1.88 -7.59 -11.96
N ALA A 42 -2.65 -7.36 -13.03
CA ALA A 42 -2.36 -7.92 -14.34
C ALA A 42 -1.14 -7.27 -15.02
N HIS A 43 -0.78 -6.05 -14.62
CA HIS A 43 0.24 -5.24 -15.28
C HIS A 43 1.59 -5.27 -14.57
N PHE A 44 1.61 -5.66 -13.28
CA PHE A 44 2.81 -5.61 -12.44
C PHE A 44 2.94 -6.90 -11.62
N PRO A 45 4.16 -7.38 -11.34
CA PRO A 45 4.37 -8.52 -10.45
C PRO A 45 3.77 -8.28 -9.06
N SER A 46 3.25 -9.35 -8.47
CA SER A 46 2.76 -9.33 -7.09
C SER A 46 3.91 -9.08 -6.10
N PRO A 47 3.73 -8.20 -5.10
CA PRO A 47 4.70 -8.05 -4.04
C PRO A 47 4.78 -9.34 -3.20
N VAL A 48 5.96 -9.64 -2.66
CA VAL A 48 6.19 -10.79 -1.78
C VAL A 48 5.59 -10.49 -0.40
N ASN A 49 4.88 -11.47 0.19
CA ASN A 49 4.47 -11.42 1.58
C ASN A 49 5.62 -11.95 2.48
N PRO A 50 6.30 -11.09 3.26
CA PRO A 50 7.44 -11.54 4.08
C PRO A 50 7.05 -12.53 5.19
N ALA A 51 5.79 -12.51 5.65
CA ALA A 51 5.29 -13.44 6.67
C ALA A 51 4.94 -14.82 6.09
N ALA A 52 4.68 -14.92 4.78
CA ALA A 52 4.36 -16.15 4.09
C ALA A 52 4.70 -16.03 2.58
N PRO A 53 5.96 -16.29 2.17
CA PRO A 53 6.44 -15.97 0.82
C PRO A 53 5.66 -16.62 -0.34
N ASP A 54 5.02 -17.76 -0.10
CA ASP A 54 4.20 -18.50 -1.09
C ASP A 54 2.70 -18.12 -1.04
N ARG A 55 2.37 -16.98 -0.41
CA ARG A 55 1.01 -16.47 -0.23
C ARG A 55 0.94 -15.01 -0.66
N VAL A 56 -0.28 -14.57 -0.94
CA VAL A 56 -0.54 -13.17 -1.25
C VAL A 56 -0.30 -12.27 -0.04
N THR A 57 0.07 -11.02 -0.30
CA THR A 57 0.12 -9.96 0.72
C THR A 57 -1.27 -9.54 1.17
N GLY A 58 -2.30 -9.83 0.37
CA GLY A 58 -3.59 -9.17 0.44
C GLY A 58 -3.55 -7.80 -0.21
N GLY A 59 -4.69 -7.14 -0.32
CA GLY A 59 -4.81 -5.82 -0.93
C GLY A 59 -6.11 -5.11 -0.56
N SER A 60 -6.44 -3.97 -1.18
CA SER A 60 -5.71 -3.37 -2.30
C SER A 60 -4.38 -2.69 -1.96
N SER A 61 -4.06 -2.46 -0.68
CA SER A 61 -2.79 -1.85 -0.25
C SER A 61 -1.63 -2.87 -0.18
N SER A 62 -1.47 -3.70 -1.21
CA SER A 62 -0.55 -4.84 -1.26
C SER A 62 0.91 -4.45 -1.09
N GLY A 63 1.40 -3.53 -1.94
CA GLY A 63 2.78 -3.09 -1.88
C GLY A 63 3.09 -2.30 -0.60
N SER A 64 2.10 -1.61 -0.03
CA SER A 64 2.25 -0.92 1.25
C SER A 64 2.53 -1.92 2.37
N ALA A 65 1.71 -2.97 2.51
CA ALA A 65 1.95 -3.99 3.53
C ALA A 65 3.27 -4.74 3.31
N ALA A 66 3.60 -5.10 2.07
CA ALA A 66 4.86 -5.75 1.77
C ALA A 66 6.09 -4.88 2.12
N ALA A 67 6.04 -3.58 1.84
CA ALA A 67 7.14 -2.66 2.15
C ALA A 67 7.38 -2.53 3.66
N ILE A 68 6.31 -2.45 4.46
CA ILE A 68 6.43 -2.36 5.92
C ILE A 68 6.90 -3.70 6.50
N ALA A 69 6.26 -4.82 6.12
CA ALA A 69 6.64 -6.14 6.59
C ALA A 69 8.08 -6.52 6.18
N GLY A 70 8.56 -5.99 5.05
CA GLY A 70 9.93 -6.17 4.57
C GLY A 70 10.95 -5.18 5.13
N GLY A 71 10.55 -4.28 6.04
CA GLY A 71 11.45 -3.31 6.67
C GLY A 71 11.97 -2.20 5.73
N LEU A 72 11.29 -1.95 4.61
CA LEU A 72 11.67 -0.91 3.65
C LEU A 72 11.15 0.49 4.04
N ALA A 73 10.13 0.55 4.89
CA ALA A 73 9.57 1.79 5.46
C ALA A 73 8.95 1.52 6.84
N ASP A 74 8.80 2.57 7.66
CA ASP A 74 8.23 2.47 9.02
C ASP A 74 6.70 2.58 9.04
N ILE A 75 6.14 3.39 8.14
CA ILE A 75 4.69 3.60 7.98
C ILE A 75 4.32 3.70 6.50
N ALA A 76 3.08 3.35 6.17
CA ALA A 76 2.53 3.53 4.82
C ALA A 76 1.09 4.05 4.89
N ALA A 77 0.73 4.90 3.92
CA ALA A 77 -0.65 5.28 3.67
C ALA A 77 -1.30 4.31 2.67
N GLY A 78 -2.61 4.10 2.81
CA GLY A 78 -3.42 3.27 1.93
C GLY A 78 -4.87 3.76 1.91
N SER A 79 -5.72 3.07 1.14
CA SER A 79 -7.17 3.27 1.16
C SER A 79 -7.86 2.02 1.68
N ASP A 80 -9.01 2.18 2.33
CA ASP A 80 -9.80 1.07 2.86
C ASP A 80 -11.30 1.36 2.69
N THR A 81 -11.83 0.97 1.53
CA THR A 81 -13.27 0.99 1.26
C THR A 81 -13.94 -0.27 1.80
N GLY A 82 -13.37 -1.45 1.52
CA GLY A 82 -13.93 -2.76 1.87
C GLY A 82 -12.98 -3.66 2.65
N GLY A 83 -11.89 -3.14 3.20
CA GLY A 83 -10.86 -3.92 3.90
C GLY A 83 -9.44 -3.68 3.40
N SER A 84 -9.23 -2.77 2.46
CA SER A 84 -7.96 -2.66 1.73
C SER A 84 -6.74 -2.18 2.52
N ILE A 85 -6.89 -1.75 3.78
CA ILE A 85 -5.79 -1.59 4.75
C ILE A 85 -5.78 -2.78 5.70
N ARG A 86 -6.94 -3.15 6.24
CA ARG A 86 -7.07 -4.16 7.31
C ARG A 86 -6.72 -5.59 6.84
N ALA A 87 -7.14 -5.98 5.64
CA ALA A 87 -6.87 -7.30 5.07
C ALA A 87 -5.36 -7.52 4.83
N PRO A 88 -4.64 -6.65 4.10
CA PRO A 88 -3.20 -6.85 3.91
C PRO A 88 -2.40 -6.69 5.20
N ALA A 89 -2.84 -5.86 6.15
CA ALA A 89 -2.23 -5.81 7.47
C ALA A 89 -2.35 -7.15 8.20
N SER A 90 -3.55 -7.75 8.22
CA SER A 90 -3.76 -9.09 8.80
C SER A 90 -2.88 -10.16 8.13
N PHE A 91 -2.84 -10.17 6.80
CA PHE A 91 -2.12 -11.20 6.03
C PHE A 91 -0.59 -11.08 6.16
N CYS A 92 -0.07 -9.87 6.35
CA CYS A 92 1.36 -9.61 6.48
C CYS A 92 1.83 -9.48 7.96
N GLY A 93 0.95 -9.71 8.94
CA GLY A 93 1.30 -9.64 10.36
C GLY A 93 1.58 -8.22 10.87
N LEU A 94 0.86 -7.23 10.35
CA LEU A 94 1.00 -5.80 10.66
C LEU A 94 -0.24 -5.25 11.37
N ILE A 95 -0.09 -4.04 11.92
CA ILE A 95 -1.20 -3.23 12.43
C ILE A 95 -1.70 -2.32 11.30
N GLY A 96 -3.01 -2.35 11.04
CA GLY A 96 -3.67 -1.49 10.06
C GLY A 96 -4.80 -0.69 10.69
N LEU A 97 -4.84 0.63 10.47
CA LEU A 97 -5.86 1.53 10.98
C LEU A 97 -6.74 2.06 9.85
N ARG A 98 -8.05 1.81 9.93
CA ARG A 98 -9.08 2.44 9.08
C ARG A 98 -9.85 3.45 9.95
N THR A 99 -9.64 4.73 9.71
CA THR A 99 -10.25 5.84 10.49
C THR A 99 -11.76 5.95 10.26
N THR A 100 -12.53 6.61 11.14
CA THR A 100 -13.99 6.82 10.99
C THR A 100 -14.39 7.44 9.67
#